data_AF-A0A9P1HU41-F1
#
_entry.id   AF-A0A9P1HU41-F1
#
_cell.length_a   1.000
_cell.length_b   1.000
_cell.length_c   1.000
_cell.angle_alpha   90.00
_cell.angle_beta   90.00
_cell.angle_gamma   90.00
#
_symmetry.space_group_name_H-M   'P 1'
#
loop_
_entity.id
_entity.type
_entity.pdbx_description
1 polymer ?
#
loop_
_entity_poly.entity_id
_entity_poly.type
_entity_poly.pdbx_seq_one_letter_code
_entity_poly.pdbx_strand_id
1 'polypeptide(L)'
;MSEMWEDLRKRARSTENSIDVKLVSLNKLNSHTGHEKSMNSRQTVFDTLTEEIDALLVKLGNINDEMNDVVGAQSSVGWAQSAPVQHTLRRHREILRDYGIEFRRAKDNVFQQLQRDSLLASSNEGSCLNNRMKTSDLYLKESEHISSCAILLDEQMEIAMTTKENLTRQSNSMRGITKKMRDISHKYPMLNNIMQKIQHKKKKDTVIMAVVISLCLIFTIYYLIH
;
A
#
# COMPACT_ATOMS: atom_id res chain seq x y z
N MET A 1 2.42 -22.73 -7.31
CA MET A 1 3.30 -21.58 -6.94
C MET A 1 2.83 -20.27 -7.55
N SER A 2 2.55 -20.19 -8.86
CA SER A 2 1.70 -19.10 -9.42
C SER A 2 0.29 -19.11 -8.82
N GLU A 3 -0.24 -20.30 -8.50
CA GLU A 3 -1.53 -20.46 -7.81
C GLU A 3 -1.53 -19.84 -6.41
N MET A 4 -0.47 -20.00 -5.62
CA MET A 4 -0.36 -19.40 -4.29
C MET A 4 -0.40 -17.86 -4.35
N TRP A 5 0.26 -17.26 -5.34
CA TRP A 5 0.21 -15.81 -5.59
C TRP A 5 -1.15 -15.33 -6.11
N GLU A 6 -1.83 -16.12 -6.94
CA GLU A 6 -3.21 -15.86 -7.38
C GLU A 6 -4.20 -15.96 -6.21
N ASP A 7 -4.08 -16.98 -5.36
CA ASP A 7 -4.96 -17.20 -4.22
C ASP A 7 -4.82 -16.10 -3.17
N LEU A 8 -3.59 -15.63 -2.95
CA LEU A 8 -3.34 -14.53 -2.04
C LEU A 8 -3.96 -13.21 -2.55
N ARG A 9 -3.88 -12.96 -3.86
CA ARG A 9 -4.55 -11.80 -4.49
C ARG A 9 -6.07 -11.89 -4.44
N LYS A 10 -6.64 -13.08 -4.65
CA LYS A 10 -8.08 -13.30 -4.47
C LYS A 10 -8.51 -13.03 -3.03
N ARG A 11 -7.73 -13.49 -2.06
CA ARG A 11 -8.00 -13.27 -0.63
C ARG A 11 -7.90 -11.79 -0.25
N ALA A 12 -6.90 -11.08 -0.76
CA ALA A 12 -6.78 -9.63 -0.59
C ALA A 12 -8.01 -8.91 -1.14
N ARG A 13 -8.38 -9.15 -2.40
CA ARG A 13 -9.57 -8.54 -3.05
C ARG A 13 -10.87 -8.84 -2.31
N SER A 14 -11.04 -10.07 -1.82
CA SER A 14 -12.23 -10.44 -1.03
C SER A 14 -12.28 -9.69 0.31
N THR A 15 -11.12 -9.44 0.91
CA THR A 15 -11.02 -8.69 2.17
C THR A 15 -11.26 -7.20 1.92
N GLU A 16 -10.70 -6.64 0.85
CA GLU A 16 -10.95 -5.27 0.37
C GLU A 16 -12.45 -5.03 0.13
N ASN A 17 -13.13 -5.93 -0.58
CA ASN A 17 -14.57 -5.82 -0.82
C ASN A 17 -15.39 -5.87 0.49
N SER A 18 -14.95 -6.68 1.46
CA SER A 18 -15.60 -6.74 2.78
C SER A 18 -15.42 -5.43 3.55
N ILE A 19 -14.24 -4.80 3.47
CA ILE A 19 -13.94 -3.50 4.06
C ILE A 19 -14.83 -2.42 3.44
N ASP A 20 -14.94 -2.39 2.11
CA ASP A 20 -15.75 -1.39 1.39
C ASP A 20 -17.23 -1.45 1.79
N VAL A 21 -17.84 -2.65 1.80
CA VAL A 21 -19.24 -2.83 2.22
C VAL A 21 -19.48 -2.36 3.66
N LYS A 22 -18.53 -2.65 4.57
CA LYS A 22 -18.64 -2.22 5.98
C LYS A 22 -18.39 -0.73 6.14
N LEU A 23 -17.46 -0.13 5.39
CA LEU A 23 -17.24 1.33 5.37
C LEU A 23 -18.47 2.08 4.88
N VAL A 24 -19.14 1.57 3.84
CA VAL A 24 -20.42 2.13 3.39
C VAL A 24 -21.48 2.03 4.49
N SER A 25 -21.52 0.92 5.22
CA SER A 25 -22.46 0.72 6.32
C SER A 25 -22.17 1.65 7.51
N LEU A 26 -20.90 1.86 7.84
CA LEU A 26 -20.44 2.82 8.83
C LEU A 26 -20.83 4.25 8.44
N ASN A 27 -20.59 4.63 7.17
CA ASN A 27 -20.99 5.95 6.66
C ASN A 27 -22.51 6.14 6.62
N LYS A 28 -23.31 5.09 6.39
CA LYS A 28 -24.78 5.15 6.47
C LYS A 28 -25.27 5.45 7.88
N LEU A 29 -24.53 5.07 8.92
CA LEU A 29 -24.87 5.42 10.31
C LEU A 29 -24.87 6.95 10.51
N ASN A 30 -24.11 7.69 9.69
CA ASN A 30 -24.11 9.16 9.66
C ASN A 30 -25.36 9.75 9.00
N SER A 31 -25.95 9.07 8.01
CA SER A 31 -27.12 9.58 7.26
C SER A 31 -28.45 9.36 7.99
N HIS A 32 -28.50 8.50 9.01
CA HIS A 32 -29.69 8.28 9.82
C HIS A 32 -29.81 9.35 10.93
N THR A 33 -30.09 10.59 10.52
CA THR A 33 -30.40 11.74 11.40
C THR A 33 -31.89 11.87 11.72
N GLY A 34 -32.67 10.80 11.53
CA GLY A 34 -34.12 10.79 11.75
C GLY A 34 -34.54 9.85 12.88
N HIS A 35 -35.05 10.44 13.97
CA HIS A 35 -35.97 9.92 14.99
C HIS A 35 -35.79 8.47 15.54
N GLU A 36 -35.74 8.40 16.87
CA GLU A 36 -36.30 7.29 17.70
C GLU A 36 -35.58 5.94 17.72
N LYS A 37 -34.43 5.73 17.04
CA LYS A 37 -33.56 4.60 17.40
C LYS A 37 -32.69 4.97 18.60
N SER A 38 -32.92 4.28 19.73
CA SER A 38 -32.16 4.37 20.97
C SER A 38 -30.68 4.65 20.70
N MET A 39 -30.17 5.80 21.17
CA MET A 39 -28.79 6.26 20.98
C MET A 39 -27.76 5.15 21.30
N ASN A 40 -28.06 4.33 22.32
CA ASN A 40 -27.27 3.19 22.75
C ASN A 40 -27.18 2.10 21.66
N SER A 41 -28.25 1.87 20.90
CA SER A 41 -28.24 0.93 19.78
C SER A 41 -27.39 1.43 18.60
N ARG A 42 -27.30 2.75 18.39
CA ARG A 42 -26.41 3.31 17.35
C ARG A 42 -24.95 3.25 17.78
N GLN A 43 -24.65 3.54 19.05
CA GLN A 43 -23.30 3.44 19.60
C GLN A 43 -22.77 2.00 19.52
N THR A 44 -23.56 1.00 19.95
CA THR A 44 -23.16 -0.42 19.86
C THR A 44 -22.93 -0.89 18.42
N VAL A 45 -23.76 -0.43 17.47
CA VAL A 45 -23.54 -0.73 16.03
C VAL A 45 -22.29 -0.02 15.50
N PHE A 46 -21.98 1.19 15.95
CA PHE A 46 -20.74 1.88 15.61
C PHE A 46 -19.51 1.13 16.14
N ASP A 47 -19.52 0.76 17.42
CA ASP A 47 -18.39 0.08 18.07
C ASP A 47 -18.11 -1.27 17.41
N THR A 48 -19.16 -2.06 17.15
CA THR A 48 -19.04 -3.36 16.46
C THR A 48 -18.52 -3.22 15.03
N LEU A 49 -19.05 -2.29 14.23
CA LEU A 49 -18.55 -2.07 12.86
C LEU A 49 -17.11 -1.56 12.85
N THR A 50 -16.74 -0.73 13.83
CA THR A 50 -15.37 -0.22 13.98
C THR A 50 -14.40 -1.37 14.26
N GLU A 51 -14.70 -2.21 15.25
CA GLU A 51 -13.89 -3.38 15.60
C GLU A 51 -13.76 -4.36 14.43
N GLU A 52 -14.85 -4.63 13.72
CA GLU A 52 -14.84 -5.50 12.55
C GLU A 52 -14.00 -4.95 11.38
N ILE A 53 -14.04 -3.64 11.13
CA ILE A 53 -13.21 -3.01 10.08
C ILE A 53 -11.74 -3.04 10.50
N ASP A 54 -11.41 -2.77 11.76
CA ASP A 54 -10.05 -2.86 12.30
C ASP A 54 -9.49 -4.28 12.14
N ALA A 55 -10.26 -5.31 12.50
CA ALA A 55 -9.87 -6.71 12.30
C ALA A 55 -9.63 -7.05 10.83
N LEU A 56 -10.44 -6.50 9.91
CA LEU A 56 -10.26 -6.71 8.47
C LEU A 56 -9.04 -5.96 7.90
N LEU A 57 -8.73 -4.76 8.41
CA LEU A 57 -7.53 -4.01 8.02
C LEU A 57 -6.26 -4.75 8.46
N VAL A 58 -6.23 -5.28 9.69
CA VAL A 58 -5.13 -6.14 10.17
C VAL A 58 -5.00 -7.38 9.30
N LYS A 59 -6.12 -8.04 8.97
CA LYS A 59 -6.12 -9.21 8.09
C LYS A 59 -5.57 -8.87 6.68
N LEU A 60 -5.95 -7.73 6.11
CA LEU A 60 -5.43 -7.28 4.81
C LEU A 60 -3.94 -6.96 4.87
N GLY A 61 -3.47 -6.37 5.98
CA GLY A 61 -2.06 -6.17 6.29
C GLY A 61 -1.28 -7.48 6.28
N ASN A 62 -1.74 -8.47 7.04
CA ASN A 62 -1.11 -9.81 7.11
C ASN A 62 -1.04 -10.49 5.74
N ILE A 63 -2.10 -10.40 4.94
CA ILE A 63 -2.11 -10.94 3.57
C ILE A 63 -1.06 -10.24 2.70
N ASN A 64 -0.92 -8.92 2.85
CA ASN A 64 0.04 -8.14 2.08
C ASN A 64 1.50 -8.38 2.52
N ASP A 65 1.72 -8.69 3.79
CA ASP A 65 3.02 -9.14 4.30
C ASP A 65 3.36 -10.55 3.80
N GLU A 66 2.40 -11.48 3.81
CA GLU A 66 2.53 -12.80 3.19
C GLU A 66 2.85 -12.68 1.68
N MET A 67 2.21 -11.74 0.97
CA MET A 67 2.52 -11.44 -0.44
C MET A 67 3.95 -10.96 -0.61
N ASN A 68 4.40 -10.08 0.27
CA ASN A 68 5.75 -9.55 0.24
C ASN A 68 6.80 -10.63 0.54
N ASP A 69 6.52 -11.54 1.47
CA ASP A 69 7.41 -12.64 1.82
C ASP A 69 7.51 -13.67 0.70
N VAL A 70 6.40 -14.01 0.05
CA VAL A 70 6.37 -14.89 -1.13
C VAL A 70 7.20 -14.30 -2.28
N VAL A 71 7.15 -12.98 -2.49
CA VAL A 71 7.95 -12.28 -3.50
C VAL A 71 9.41 -12.13 -3.08
N GLY A 72 9.68 -11.89 -1.79
CA GLY A 72 11.03 -11.72 -1.22
C GLY A 72 11.84 -13.02 -1.18
N ALA A 73 11.23 -14.11 -0.71
CA ALA A 73 11.81 -15.46 -0.70
C ALA A 73 12.15 -15.96 -2.11
N GLN A 74 11.47 -15.44 -3.13
CA GLN A 74 11.64 -15.84 -4.53
C GLN A 74 12.40 -14.81 -5.36
N SER A 75 13.09 -13.85 -4.73
CA SER A 75 13.92 -12.84 -5.40
C SER A 75 15.06 -13.42 -6.26
N SER A 76 15.37 -14.71 -6.13
CA SER A 76 16.28 -15.49 -6.99
C SER A 76 15.63 -16.06 -8.26
N VAL A 77 14.31 -16.09 -8.36
CA VAL A 77 13.56 -16.64 -9.50
C VAL A 77 12.99 -15.47 -10.32
N GLY A 78 13.28 -15.45 -11.64
CA GLY A 78 13.03 -14.31 -12.53
C GLY A 78 11.58 -13.80 -12.60
N TRP A 79 10.58 -14.55 -12.13
CA TRP A 79 9.19 -14.11 -12.11
C TRP A 79 8.88 -13.10 -10.98
N ALA A 80 9.56 -13.19 -9.83
CA ALA A 80 9.35 -12.28 -8.69
C ALA A 80 9.96 -10.88 -8.91
N GLN A 81 10.92 -10.77 -9.84
CA GLN A 81 11.49 -9.51 -10.31
C GLN A 81 10.69 -8.87 -11.46
N SER A 82 9.59 -9.50 -11.89
CA SER A 82 8.78 -8.96 -12.97
C SER A 82 8.09 -7.66 -12.52
N ALA A 83 8.23 -6.60 -13.34
CA ALA A 83 7.64 -5.29 -13.09
C ALA A 83 6.13 -5.31 -12.74
N PRO A 84 5.28 -6.20 -13.32
CA PRO A 84 3.86 -6.28 -12.96
C PRO A 84 3.61 -6.77 -11.53
N VAL A 85 4.42 -7.72 -11.03
CA VAL A 85 4.27 -8.26 -9.67
C VAL A 85 4.64 -7.22 -8.63
N GLN A 86 5.76 -6.50 -8.85
CA GLN A 86 6.19 -5.40 -7.99
C GLN A 86 5.17 -4.25 -7.97
N HIS A 87 4.60 -3.91 -9.13
CA HIS A 87 3.54 -2.91 -9.23
C HIS A 87 2.27 -3.34 -8.47
N THR A 88 1.87 -4.60 -8.60
CA THR A 88 0.68 -5.13 -7.91
C THR A 88 0.83 -5.10 -6.39
N LEU A 89 2.00 -5.48 -5.88
CA LEU A 89 2.30 -5.41 -4.44
C LEU A 89 2.27 -3.96 -3.93
N ARG A 90 2.87 -3.04 -4.69
CA ARG A 90 2.80 -1.61 -4.38
C ARG A 90 1.37 -1.10 -4.34
N ARG A 91 0.54 -1.52 -5.30
CA ARG A 91 -0.86 -1.13 -5.37
C ARG A 91 -1.66 -1.64 -4.16
N HIS A 92 -1.49 -2.89 -3.74
CA HIS A 92 -2.17 -3.41 -2.54
C HIS A 92 -1.76 -2.65 -1.26
N ARG A 93 -0.50 -2.21 -1.14
CA ARG A 93 -0.06 -1.33 -0.05
C ARG A 93 -0.72 0.05 -0.08
N GLU A 94 -0.82 0.66 -1.26
CA GLU A 94 -1.49 1.95 -1.44
C GLU A 94 -2.97 1.81 -1.07
N ILE A 95 -3.65 0.77 -1.56
CA ILE A 95 -5.05 0.46 -1.22
C ILE A 95 -5.25 0.31 0.29
N LEU A 96 -4.41 -0.48 0.98
CA LEU A 96 -4.49 -0.66 2.43
C LEU A 96 -4.35 0.69 3.17
N ARG A 97 -3.41 1.53 2.75
CA ARG A 97 -3.20 2.85 3.34
C ARG A 97 -4.41 3.76 3.10
N ASP A 98 -4.94 3.77 1.88
CA ASP A 98 -6.09 4.59 1.51
C ASP A 98 -7.32 4.16 2.34
N TYR A 99 -7.57 2.86 2.50
CA TYR A 99 -8.62 2.35 3.40
C TYR A 99 -8.40 2.75 4.86
N GLY A 100 -7.16 2.76 5.36
CA GLY A 100 -6.88 3.23 6.72
C GLY A 100 -7.20 4.71 6.91
N ILE A 101 -6.90 5.55 5.92
CA ILE A 101 -7.23 6.98 5.94
C ILE A 101 -8.75 7.19 5.87
N GLU A 102 -9.43 6.48 4.96
CA GLU A 102 -10.88 6.57 4.80
C GLU A 102 -11.63 6.07 6.02
N PHE A 103 -11.21 4.95 6.60
CA PHE A 103 -11.77 4.43 7.84
C PHE A 103 -11.65 5.41 8.99
N ARG A 104 -10.47 6.01 9.19
CA ARG A 104 -10.28 7.03 10.24
C ARG A 104 -11.19 8.23 10.02
N ARG A 105 -11.25 8.75 8.79
CA ARG A 105 -12.15 9.86 8.45
C ARG A 105 -13.62 9.51 8.72
N ALA A 106 -14.05 8.30 8.36
CA ALA A 106 -15.41 7.84 8.60
C ALA A 106 -15.71 7.66 10.09
N LYS A 107 -14.77 7.06 10.85
CA LYS A 107 -14.83 6.88 12.30
C LYS A 107 -14.98 8.22 13.02
N ASP A 108 -14.11 9.19 12.70
CA ASP A 108 -14.12 10.52 13.31
C ASP A 108 -15.44 11.27 13.02
N ASN A 109 -15.94 11.17 11.78
CA ASN A 109 -17.18 11.82 11.37
C ASN A 109 -18.40 11.24 12.12
N VAL A 110 -18.51 9.91 12.21
CA VAL A 110 -19.60 9.26 12.94
C VAL A 110 -19.50 9.53 14.44
N PHE A 111 -18.29 9.51 15.00
CA PHE A 111 -18.05 9.82 16.42
C PHE A 111 -18.45 11.25 16.78
N GLN A 112 -18.08 12.24 15.96
CA GLN A 112 -18.51 13.64 16.16
C GLN A 112 -20.03 13.78 16.15
N GLN A 113 -20.73 13.01 15.32
CA GLN A 113 -22.19 13.04 15.25
C GLN A 113 -22.84 12.36 16.45
N LEU A 114 -22.29 11.23 16.91
CA LEU A 114 -22.74 10.58 18.15
C LEU A 114 -22.54 11.51 19.36
N GLN A 115 -21.44 12.26 19.42
CA GLN A 115 -21.25 13.29 20.43
C GLN A 115 -22.29 14.41 20.33
N ARG A 116 -22.53 14.94 19.12
CA ARG A 116 -23.51 15.99 18.89
C ARG A 116 -24.91 15.55 19.30
N ASP A 117 -25.30 14.32 18.95
CA ASP A 117 -26.56 13.71 19.36
C ASP A 117 -26.64 13.51 20.88
N SER A 118 -25.56 13.08 21.54
CA SER A 118 -25.51 12.94 22.99
C SER A 118 -25.66 14.28 23.72
N LEU A 119 -25.06 15.35 23.20
CA LEU A 119 -25.18 16.70 23.77
C LEU A 119 -26.60 17.25 23.59
N LEU A 120 -27.20 17.06 22.41
CA LEU A 120 -28.58 17.50 22.13
C LEU A 120 -29.61 16.69 22.94
N ALA A 121 -29.42 15.39 23.11
CA ALA A 121 -30.26 14.55 23.97
C ALA A 121 -30.21 15.02 25.43
N SER A 122 -29.00 15.31 25.94
CA SER A 122 -28.80 15.87 27.30
C SER A 122 -29.48 17.23 27.48
N SER A 123 -29.45 18.09 26.46
CA SER A 123 -30.13 19.39 26.48
C SER A 123 -31.65 19.27 26.52
N ASN A 124 -32.23 18.23 25.91
CA ASN A 124 -33.69 18.07 25.82
C ASN A 124 -34.30 17.47 27.10
N GLU A 125 -33.55 16.63 27.83
CA GLU A 125 -33.96 16.11 29.15
C GLU A 125 -33.65 17.08 30.32
N GLY A 126 -33.02 18.23 30.02
CA GLY A 126 -32.47 19.14 31.00
C GLY A 126 -33.37 20.30 31.45
N SER A 127 -34.61 20.39 30.99
CA SER A 127 -35.51 21.46 31.43
C SER A 127 -35.99 21.20 32.86
N CYS A 128 -35.59 22.10 33.76
CA CYS A 128 -35.99 22.31 35.15
C CYS A 128 -35.25 21.48 36.25
N LEU A 129 -34.55 22.22 37.14
CA LEU A 129 -34.35 21.97 38.58
C LEU A 129 -32.98 21.59 39.19
N ASN A 130 -31.91 21.25 38.46
CA ASN A 130 -30.66 20.87 39.16
C ASN A 130 -29.33 21.29 38.50
N ASN A 131 -29.10 22.60 38.41
CA ASN A 131 -27.96 23.19 37.68
C ASN A 131 -26.58 22.99 38.34
N ARG A 132 -26.49 22.72 39.65
CA ARG A 132 -25.19 22.62 40.37
C ARG A 132 -24.58 21.21 40.39
N MET A 133 -25.41 20.17 40.47
CA MET A 133 -24.93 18.77 40.39
C MET A 133 -24.48 18.44 38.96
N LYS A 134 -25.17 19.00 37.95
CA LYS A 134 -24.90 18.76 36.53
C LYS A 134 -23.57 19.32 36.03
N THR A 135 -23.07 20.43 36.57
CA THR A 135 -21.76 20.95 36.13
C THR A 135 -20.64 20.00 36.54
N SER A 136 -20.72 19.44 37.75
CA SER A 136 -19.75 18.44 38.23
C SER A 136 -19.78 17.17 37.38
N ASP A 137 -20.95 16.64 37.07
CA ASP A 137 -21.08 15.46 36.19
C ASP A 137 -20.64 15.75 34.74
N LEU A 138 -20.89 16.96 34.25
CA LEU A 138 -20.43 17.39 32.93
C LEU A 138 -18.89 17.44 32.87
N TYR A 139 -18.24 17.99 33.89
CA TYR A 139 -16.77 18.01 33.99
C TYR A 139 -16.18 16.60 34.16
N LEU A 140 -16.86 15.73 34.91
CA LEU A 140 -16.41 14.36 35.11
C LEU A 140 -16.49 13.56 33.80
N LYS A 141 -17.57 13.75 33.04
CA LYS A 141 -17.73 13.20 31.69
C LYS A 141 -16.74 13.83 30.70
N GLU A 142 -16.47 15.13 30.78
CA GLU A 142 -15.45 15.79 29.96
C GLU A 142 -14.05 15.24 30.26
N SER A 143 -13.73 14.99 31.53
CA SER A 143 -12.48 14.36 31.96
C SER A 143 -12.35 12.93 31.42
N GLU A 144 -13.43 12.15 31.44
CA GLU A 144 -13.49 10.81 30.85
C GLU A 144 -13.31 10.86 29.32
N HIS A 145 -13.91 11.85 28.65
CA HIS A 145 -13.71 12.09 27.22
C HIS A 145 -12.28 12.52 26.90
N ILE A 146 -11.65 13.36 27.71
CA ILE A 146 -10.24 13.76 27.55
C ILE A 146 -9.33 12.55 27.74
N SER A 147 -9.61 11.70 28.74
CA SER A 147 -8.85 10.47 28.97
C SER A 147 -9.01 9.47 27.82
N SER A 148 -10.23 9.29 27.29
CA SER A 148 -10.46 8.46 26.09
C SER A 148 -9.78 9.04 24.85
N CYS A 149 -9.81 10.37 24.65
CA CYS A 149 -9.09 11.04 23.58
C CYS A 149 -7.57 10.89 23.71
N ALA A 150 -7.03 10.90 24.94
CA ALA A 150 -5.61 10.68 25.19
C ALA A 150 -5.19 9.25 24.84
N ILE A 151 -6.00 8.25 25.18
CA ILE A 151 -5.76 6.84 24.80
C ILE A 151 -5.80 6.67 23.29
N LEU A 152 -6.79 7.28 22.61
CA LEU A 152 -6.86 7.27 21.14
C LEU A 152 -5.66 7.99 20.51
N LEU A 153 -5.17 9.08 21.11
CA LEU A 153 -3.97 9.80 20.66
C LEU A 153 -2.70 8.95 20.81
N ASP A 154 -2.57 8.22 21.91
CA ASP A 154 -1.45 7.30 22.13
C ASP A 154 -1.48 6.13 21.14
N GLU A 155 -2.65 5.60 20.81
CA GLU A 155 -2.83 4.62 19.72
C GLU A 155 -2.48 5.23 18.34
N GLN A 156 -2.81 6.50 18.11
CA GLN A 156 -2.39 7.22 16.90
C GLN A 156 -0.87 7.47 16.87
N MET A 157 -0.21 7.63 18.01
CA MET A 157 1.24 7.77 18.13
C MET A 157 1.95 6.43 17.90
N GLU A 158 1.38 5.34 18.40
CA GLU A 158 1.86 3.97 18.16
C GLU A 158 1.82 3.63 16.66
N ILE A 159 0.69 3.88 15.99
CA ILE A 159 0.51 3.63 14.55
C ILE A 159 1.41 4.56 13.68
N ALA A 160 1.66 5.80 14.12
CA ALA A 160 2.63 6.69 13.47
C ALA A 160 4.06 6.17 13.59
N MET A 161 4.42 5.58 14.74
CA MET A 161 5.72 4.93 14.94
C MET A 161 5.85 3.64 14.13
N THR A 162 4.81 2.79 14.05
CA THR A 162 4.82 1.58 13.21
C THR A 162 4.87 1.95 11.72
N THR A 163 4.22 3.04 11.31
CA THR A 163 4.30 3.56 9.93
C THR A 163 5.69 4.13 9.63
N LYS A 164 6.33 4.81 10.59
CA LYS A 164 7.72 5.26 10.49
C LYS A 164 8.69 4.07 10.39
N GLU A 165 8.46 3.01 11.15
CA GLU A 165 9.30 1.81 11.10
C GLU A 165 9.14 1.06 9.77
N ASN A 166 7.91 0.92 9.26
CA ASN A 166 7.64 0.32 7.96
C ASN A 166 8.17 1.17 6.80
N LEU A 167 8.10 2.50 6.87
CA LEU A 167 8.75 3.41 5.91
C LEU A 167 10.28 3.37 6.01
N THR A 168 10.85 3.19 7.21
CA THR A 168 12.30 3.05 7.41
C THR A 168 12.80 1.71 6.87
N ARG A 169 12.05 0.62 7.09
CA ARG A 169 12.30 -0.70 6.47
C ARG A 169 12.17 -0.64 4.94
N GLN A 170 11.17 0.07 4.41
CA GLN A 170 11.03 0.31 2.97
C GLN A 170 12.15 1.19 2.38
N SER A 171 12.60 2.23 3.09
CA SER A 171 13.74 3.07 2.71
C SER A 171 15.05 2.29 2.66
N ASN A 172 15.26 1.38 3.62
CA ASN A 172 16.41 0.48 3.62
C ASN A 172 16.36 -0.53 2.46
N SER A 173 15.17 -1.02 2.10
CA SER A 173 14.96 -1.85 0.90
C SER A 173 15.23 -1.06 -0.40
N MET A 174 14.73 0.16 -0.52
CA MET A 174 15.00 1.05 -1.66
C MET A 174 16.49 1.40 -1.77
N ARG A 175 17.19 1.63 -0.65
CA ARG A 175 18.65 1.79 -0.63
C ARG A 175 19.38 0.53 -1.12
N GLY A 176 18.88 -0.66 -0.78
CA GLY A 176 19.38 -1.93 -1.30
C GLY A 176 19.22 -2.06 -2.82
N ILE A 177 18.09 -1.62 -3.36
CA ILE A 177 17.81 -1.58 -4.81
C ILE A 177 18.72 -0.58 -5.52
N THR A 178 18.89 0.64 -4.98
CA THR A 178 19.80 1.66 -5.55
C THR A 178 21.25 1.18 -5.53
N LYS A 179 21.67 0.43 -4.50
CA LYS A 179 23.02 -0.16 -4.44
C LYS A 179 23.21 -1.22 -5.52
N LYS A 180 22.23 -2.10 -5.74
CA LYS A 180 22.25 -3.08 -6.85
C LYS A 180 22.19 -2.41 -8.23
N MET A 181 21.42 -1.32 -8.39
CA MET A 181 21.38 -0.54 -9.63
C MET A 181 22.72 0.15 -9.93
N ARG A 182 23.40 0.65 -8.89
CA ARG A 182 24.76 1.19 -9.02
C ARG A 182 25.77 0.11 -9.38
N ASP A 183 25.67 -1.08 -8.78
CA ASP A 183 26.51 -2.24 -9.12
C ASP A 183 26.25 -2.72 -10.57
N ILE A 184 24.99 -2.64 -11.06
CA ILE A 184 24.65 -2.88 -12.46
C ILE A 184 25.24 -1.80 -13.38
N SER A 185 25.18 -0.53 -12.97
CA SER A 185 25.80 0.59 -13.69
C SER A 185 27.33 0.44 -13.79
N HIS A 186 27.97 -0.16 -12.79
CA HIS A 186 29.40 -0.52 -12.84
C HIS A 186 29.70 -1.75 -13.73
N LYS A 187 28.69 -2.58 -14.07
CA LYS A 187 28.82 -3.70 -15.03
C LYS A 187 28.50 -3.32 -16.48
N TYR A 188 27.85 -2.18 -16.72
CA TYR A 188 27.66 -1.61 -18.06
C TYR A 188 28.95 -1.41 -18.89
N PRO A 189 30.09 -0.93 -18.34
CA PRO A 189 31.34 -0.85 -19.11
C PRO A 189 31.93 -2.23 -19.50
N MET A 190 31.58 -3.31 -18.80
CA MET A 190 31.98 -4.68 -19.16
C MET A 190 31.15 -5.24 -20.33
N LEU A 191 29.85 -4.92 -20.37
CA LEU A 191 28.98 -5.29 -21.49
C LEU A 191 29.36 -4.56 -22.79
N ASN A 192 29.79 -3.29 -22.72
CA ASN A 192 30.31 -2.59 -23.89
C ASN A 192 31.57 -3.28 -24.46
N ASN A 193 32.46 -3.81 -23.61
CA ASN A 193 33.62 -4.58 -24.06
C ASN A 193 33.25 -5.91 -24.73
N ILE A 194 32.19 -6.59 -24.26
CA ILE A 194 31.70 -7.84 -24.86
C ILE A 194 30.99 -7.55 -26.20
N MET A 195 30.17 -6.50 -26.24
CA MET A 195 29.50 -6.04 -27.46
C MET A 195 30.51 -5.59 -28.53
N GLN A 196 31.54 -4.85 -28.12
CA GLN A 196 32.64 -4.48 -29.01
C GLN A 196 33.44 -5.69 -29.50
N LYS A 197 33.73 -6.69 -28.65
CA LYS A 197 34.39 -7.93 -29.09
C LYS A 197 33.56 -8.73 -30.10
N ILE A 198 32.24 -8.73 -29.96
CA ILE A 198 31.32 -9.36 -30.92
C ILE A 198 31.32 -8.60 -32.26
N GLN A 199 31.30 -7.27 -32.24
CA GLN A 199 31.36 -6.46 -33.46
C GLN A 199 32.71 -6.55 -34.18
N HIS A 200 33.82 -6.71 -33.47
CA HIS A 200 35.15 -6.86 -34.08
C HIS A 200 35.32 -8.20 -34.81
N LYS A 201 34.69 -9.28 -34.32
CA LYS A 201 34.70 -10.56 -35.05
C LYS A 201 33.92 -10.48 -36.36
N LYS A 202 32.72 -9.87 -36.35
CA LYS A 202 31.92 -9.69 -37.58
C LYS A 202 32.60 -8.79 -38.62
N LYS A 203 33.31 -7.73 -38.20
CA LYS A 203 34.01 -6.83 -39.14
C LYS A 203 35.21 -7.47 -39.83
N LYS A 204 35.94 -8.36 -39.15
CA LYS A 204 37.10 -9.06 -39.75
C LYS A 204 36.69 -9.94 -40.92
N ASP A 205 35.60 -10.70 -40.79
CA ASP A 205 35.14 -11.59 -41.86
C ASP A 205 34.68 -10.80 -43.10
N THR A 206 33.99 -9.66 -42.91
CA THR A 206 33.58 -8.80 -44.04
C THR A 206 34.77 -8.17 -44.77
N VAL A 207 35.81 -7.74 -44.05
CA VAL A 207 37.01 -7.14 -44.67
C VAL A 207 37.78 -8.19 -45.48
N ILE A 208 37.93 -9.41 -44.95
CA ILE A 208 38.61 -10.50 -45.68
C ILE A 208 37.86 -10.83 -46.98
N MET A 209 36.53 -10.96 -46.91
CA MET A 209 35.71 -11.22 -48.10
C MET A 209 35.83 -10.11 -49.16
N ALA A 210 35.83 -8.83 -48.74
CA ALA A 210 35.98 -7.71 -49.66
C ALA A 210 37.34 -7.68 -50.35
N VAL A 211 38.43 -7.98 -49.63
CA VAL A 211 39.78 -8.04 -50.21
C VAL A 211 39.90 -9.16 -51.24
N VAL A 212 39.36 -10.34 -50.95
CA VAL A 212 39.39 -11.49 -51.89
C VAL A 212 38.65 -11.16 -53.18
N ILE A 213 37.48 -10.51 -53.09
CA ILE A 213 36.69 -10.11 -54.26
C ILE A 213 37.46 -9.08 -55.10
N SER A 214 38.02 -8.04 -54.48
CA SER A 214 38.80 -7.03 -55.20
C SER A 214 40.02 -7.63 -55.90
N LEU A 215 40.72 -8.56 -55.26
CA LEU A 215 41.90 -9.21 -55.82
C LEU A 215 41.52 -10.12 -57.01
N CYS A 216 40.41 -10.85 -56.92
CA CYS A 216 39.88 -11.63 -58.04
C CYS A 216 39.48 -10.76 -59.24
N LEU A 217 38.86 -9.60 -59.00
CA LEU A 217 38.49 -8.66 -60.07
C LEU A 217 39.72 -8.08 -60.77
N ILE A 218 40.75 -7.69 -60.02
CA ILE A 218 42.01 -7.17 -60.59
C ILE A 218 42.69 -8.23 -61.45
N PHE A 219 42.78 -9.48 -60.97
CA PHE A 219 43.36 -10.58 -61.74
C PHE A 219 42.57 -10.87 -63.02
N THR A 220 41.24 -10.82 -62.96
CA THR A 220 40.38 -11.03 -64.13
C THR A 220 40.59 -9.93 -65.17
N ILE A 221 40.67 -8.66 -64.74
CA ILE A 221 40.93 -7.53 -65.64
C ILE A 221 42.33 -7.62 -66.25
N TYR A 222 43.34 -8.00 -65.46
CA TYR A 222 44.70 -8.19 -65.97
C TYR A 222 44.78 -9.28 -67.04
N TYR A 223 44.13 -10.43 -66.81
CA TYR A 223 44.05 -11.52 -67.78
C TYR A 223 43.24 -11.18 -69.04
N LEU A 224 42.32 -10.22 -68.96
CA LEU A 224 41.52 -9.79 -70.09
C LEU A 224 42.22 -8.72 -70.95
N ILE A 225 43.17 -7.99 -70.35
CA ILE A 225 43.97 -6.94 -71.01
C ILE A 225 45.27 -7.49 -71.59
N HIS A 226 45.84 -8.55 -71.00
CA HIS A 226 47.02 -9.25 -71.51
C HIS A 226 46.62 -10.47 -72.34
#